data_AF-A0A645DJ84-F1
#
_entry.id   AF-A0A645DJ84-F1
#
_cell.length_a   1.000
_cell.length_b   1.000
_cell.length_c   1.000
_cell.angle_alpha   90.00
_cell.angle_beta   90.00
_cell.angle_gamma   90.00
#
_symmetry.space_group_name_H-M   'P 1'
#
loop_
_entity.id
_entity.type
_entity.pdbx_description
1 polymer ?
#
loop_
_entity_poly.entity_id
_entity_poly.type
_entity_poly.pdbx_seq_one_letter_code
_entity_poly.pdbx_strand_id
1 'polypeptide(L)' 'MCELCPHHCRLEEGEKGLCGARSNRGGKIVSDSYGKVTSLALDPIEKSRFAVFIPVAIFSPPAVSDAT' A
#
# COMPACT_ATOMS: atom_id res chain seq x y z
N MET A 1 -3.89 28.33 10.89
CA MET A 1 -4.12 27.92 9.48
C MET A 1 -3.38 26.63 9.23
N CYS A 2 -4.00 25.61 8.62
CA CYS A 2 -3.37 24.33 8.28
C CYS A 2 -3.06 24.27 6.77
N GLU A 3 -1.81 24.04 6.39
CA GLU A 3 -1.36 24.04 4.98
C GLU A 3 -1.03 22.64 4.45
N LEU A 4 -1.31 21.60 5.22
CA LEU A 4 -0.87 20.22 4.92
C LEU A 4 -1.81 19.46 3.96
N CYS A 5 -3.02 19.95 3.75
CA CYS A 5 -4.00 19.36 2.84
C CYS A 5 -4.69 20.47 2.04
N PRO A 6 -5.29 20.15 0.87
CA PRO A 6 -5.86 21.16 -0.03
C PRO A 6 -7.09 21.90 0.55
N HIS A 7 -7.64 21.44 1.69
CA HIS A 7 -8.76 22.11 2.34
C HIS A 7 -8.38 23.39 3.08
N HIS A 8 -7.09 23.57 3.40
CA HIS A 8 -6.62 24.82 3.99
C HIS A 8 -7.43 25.27 5.23
N CYS A 9 -7.77 24.34 6.13
CA CYS A 9 -8.67 24.62 7.24
C CYS A 9 -8.09 25.69 8.19
N ARG A 10 -8.91 26.67 8.56
CA ARG A 10 -8.69 27.53 9.72
C ARG A 10 -9.41 26.88 10.89
N LEU A 11 -8.64 26.48 11.91
CA LEU A 11 -9.16 25.77 13.08
C LEU A 11 -9.02 26.69 14.29
N GLU A 12 -10.12 26.98 14.95
CA GLU A 12 -10.14 27.59 16.27
C GLU A 12 -9.71 26.57 17.33
N GLU A 13 -9.44 27.03 18.56
CA GLU A 13 -8.98 26.17 19.65
C GLU A 13 -9.97 25.01 19.90
N GLY A 14 -9.46 23.77 19.94
CA GLY A 14 -10.27 22.57 20.11
C GLY A 14 -10.96 22.07 18.85
N GLU A 15 -10.94 22.82 17.75
CA GLU A 15 -11.53 22.38 16.49
C GLU A 15 -10.67 21.34 15.77
N LYS A 16 -11.37 20.49 15.02
CA LYS A 16 -10.78 19.44 14.19
C LYS A 16 -10.99 19.80 12.72
N GLY A 17 -9.95 19.58 11.92
CA GLY A 17 -10.03 19.80 10.47
C GLY A 17 -10.90 18.77 9.77
N LEU A 18 -11.36 19.11 8.57
CA LEU A 18 -12.21 18.26 7.73
C LEU A 18 -11.57 16.90 7.43
N CYS A 19 -10.24 16.82 7.42
CA CYS A 19 -9.49 15.57 7.28
C CYS A 19 -9.64 14.59 8.46
N GLY A 20 -10.19 15.02 9.60
CA GLY A 20 -10.32 14.22 10.83
C GLY A 20 -9.01 13.91 11.56
N ALA A 21 -7.86 14.13 10.92
CA ALA A 21 -6.54 13.71 11.39
C ALA A 21 -5.78 14.77 12.21
N ARG A 22 -6.22 16.03 12.20
CA ARG A 22 -5.54 17.15 12.87
C ARG A 22 -6.51 18.04 13.62
N SER A 23 -6.08 18.53 14.77
CA SER A 23 -6.82 19.45 15.63
C SER A 23 -5.95 20.63 16.06
N ASN A 24 -6.58 21.76 16.39
CA ASN A 24 -5.88 22.87 17.03
C ASN A 24 -5.87 22.64 18.55
N ARG A 25 -4.67 22.56 19.14
CA ARG A 25 -4.46 22.45 20.59
C ARG A 25 -3.42 23.46 21.05
N GLY A 26 -3.81 24.36 21.94
CA GLY A 26 -2.98 25.45 22.42
C GLY A 26 -2.50 26.38 21.30
N GLY A 27 -3.38 26.67 20.33
CA GLY A 27 -3.08 27.50 19.16
C GLY A 27 -2.17 26.84 18.12
N LYS A 28 -1.84 25.55 18.27
CA LYS A 28 -1.00 24.79 17.35
C LYS A 28 -1.80 23.68 16.67
N ILE A 29 -1.62 23.56 15.37
CA ILE A 29 -2.17 22.43 14.61
C ILE A 29 -1.33 21.19 14.89
N VAL A 30 -1.94 20.19 15.53
CA VAL A 30 -1.29 18.92 15.90
C VAL A 30 -1.96 17.73 15.23
N SER A 31 -1.20 16.66 15.01
CA SER A 31 -1.74 15.39 14.50
C SER A 31 -2.35 14.58 15.64
N ASP A 32 -3.60 14.16 15.47
CA ASP A 32 -4.32 13.31 16.43
C ASP A 32 -3.87 11.84 16.38
N SER A 33 -3.21 11.45 15.30
CA SER A 33 -2.77 10.08 15.00
C SER A 33 -1.26 9.88 15.12
N TYR A 34 -0.48 10.90 15.48
CA TYR A 34 0.97 10.74 15.65
C TYR A 34 1.28 9.66 16.69
N GLY A 35 2.13 8.71 16.33
CA GLY A 35 2.47 7.56 17.18
C GLY A 35 1.40 6.47 17.27
N LYS A 36 0.28 6.59 16.55
CA LYS A 36 -0.78 5.58 16.52
C LYS A 36 -0.69 4.72 15.26
N VAL A 37 -0.60 3.42 15.44
CA VAL A 37 -0.64 2.44 14.34
C VAL A 37 -2.09 2.29 13.88
N THR A 38 -2.35 2.52 12.60
CA THR A 38 -3.71 2.39 12.02
C THR A 38 -3.98 0.97 11.54
N SER A 39 -2.95 0.29 11.04
CA SER A 39 -2.98 -1.12 10.66
C SER A 39 -1.59 -1.71 10.80
N LEU A 40 -1.54 -3.00 11.15
CA LEU A 40 -0.32 -3.79 11.18
C LEU A 40 -0.60 -5.11 10.47
N ALA A 41 0.07 -5.34 9.35
CA ALA A 41 0.08 -6.63 8.67
C ALA A 41 1.43 -7.28 8.97
N LEU A 42 1.44 -8.20 9.93
CA LEU A 42 2.58 -9.07 10.18
C LEU A 42 2.49 -10.24 9.20
N ASP A 43 2.85 -9.98 7.95
CA ASP A 43 3.06 -11.08 7.01
C ASP A 43 4.34 -11.83 7.41
N PRO A 44 4.35 -13.18 7.43
CA PRO A 44 5.60 -13.91 7.52
C PRO A 44 6.50 -13.48 6.36
N ILE A 45 7.81 -13.48 6.59
CA ILE A 45 8.80 -13.03 5.62
C ILE A 45 8.94 -14.02 4.46
N GLU A 46 7.95 -14.08 3.59
CA GLU A 46 8.11 -14.58 2.22
C GLU A 46 7.12 -13.86 1.30
N LYS A 47 7.45 -12.61 0.98
CA LYS A 47 6.74 -11.78 0.02
C LYS A 47 7.21 -12.16 -1.39
N SER A 48 6.47 -13.10 -1.99
CA SER A 48 6.66 -13.65 -3.34
C SER A 48 7.77 -14.70 -3.48
N ARG A 49 7.39 -15.97 -3.38
CA ARG A 49 8.18 -17.06 -3.95
C ARG A 49 7.88 -17.11 -5.44
N PHE A 50 8.83 -16.69 -6.26
CA PHE A 50 8.83 -16.96 -7.69
C PHE A 50 8.62 -18.48 -7.84
N ALA A 51 7.47 -18.89 -8.38
CA ALA A 51 7.21 -20.30 -8.64
C ALA A 51 8.28 -20.82 -9.62
N VAL A 52 8.79 -22.01 -9.33
CA VAL A 52 9.84 -22.69 -10.12
C VAL A 52 9.48 -22.65 -11.61
N PHE A 53 10.35 -22.02 -12.41
CA PHE A 53 10.25 -22.02 -13.87
C PHE A 53 10.64 -23.40 -14.40
N ILE A 54 9.69 -24.09 -15.06
CA ILE A 54 9.96 -25.34 -15.78
C ILE A 54 9.99 -25.01 -17.28
N PRO A 55 11.16 -24.95 -17.93
CA PRO A 55 11.21 -24.86 -19.39
C PRO A 55 10.88 -26.24 -19.97
N VAL A 56 9.70 -26.40 -20.57
CA VAL A 56 9.46 -27.55 -21.44
C VAL A 56 10.18 -27.26 -22.76
N ALA A 57 11.33 -27.90 -22.94
CA ALA A 57 12.00 -27.91 -24.23
C ALA A 57 11.15 -28.73 -25.20
N ILE A 58 10.77 -28.08 -26.30
CA ILE A 58 10.06 -28.64 -27.44
C ILE A 58 10.82 -29.89 -27.91
N PHE A 59 10.25 -31.07 -27.68
CA PHE A 59 10.60 -32.26 -28.43
C PHE A 59 9.34 -32.77 -29.12
N SER A 60 9.05 -32.19 -30.27
CA SER A 60 8.21 -32.89 -31.25
C SER A 60 9.11 -33.89 -31.96
N PRO A 61 8.97 -35.21 -31.76
CA PRO A 61 9.56 -36.13 -32.72
C PRO A 61 8.92 -35.86 -34.10
N PRO A 62 9.67 -35.90 -35.20
CA PRO A 62 9.07 -35.86 -36.52
C PRO A 62 8.16 -37.08 -36.68
N ALA A 63 6.93 -36.84 -37.14
CA ALA A 63 6.04 -37.90 -37.60
C ALA A 63 6.72 -38.60 -38.77
N VAL A 64 7.19 -39.84 -38.55
CA VAL A 64 7.64 -40.68 -39.65
C VAL A 64 6.40 -41.39 -40.19
N SER A 65 5.82 -40.81 -41.24
CA SER A 65 4.94 -41.50 -42.17
C SER A 65 5.80 -42.29 -43.14
N ASP A 66 5.63 -43.61 -43.21
CA ASP A 66 5.92 -44.45 -44.38
C ASP A 66 5.20 -45.79 -44.08
N ALA A 67 4.04 -46.13 -44.65
CA ALA A 67 3.76 -46.44 -46.06
C ALA A 67 4.69 -47.54 -46.61
N THR A 68 4.53 -48.78 -46.13
CA THR A 68 4.45 -50.04 -46.91
C THR A 68 3.94 -51.15 -46.00
#